data_AF-X5PPJ8-F1
#
_entry.id   AF-X5PPJ8-F1
#
_cell.length_a   1.000
_cell.length_b   1.000
_cell.length_c   1.000
_cell.angle_alpha   90.00
_cell.angle_beta   90.00
_cell.angle_gamma   90.00
#
_symmetry.space_group_name_H-M   'P 1'
#
loop_
_entity.id
_entity.type
_entity.pdbx_description
1 polymer ?
#
loop_
_entity_poly.entity_id
_entity_poly.type
_entity_poly.pdbx_seq_one_letter_code
_entity_poly.pdbx_strand_id
1 'polypeptide(L)'
;MSEGRDAIIRGPTESAIRHRFRGVRQTNYYREWPETVCLLNLQKSAWGPQFYLNAAVWLTRFGIERRPKEYNCHIIWRVNSLMVSEQSKAFTEALDLDRPLPDDRRSSLIKEGGRYIRVRTSGTL
;
A
#
# COMPACT_ATOMS: atom_id res chain seq x y z
N MET A 1 21.29 -5.90 2.19
CA MET A 1 19.89 -6.14 1.76
C MET A 1 19.90 -6.10 0.23
N SER A 2 19.10 -6.90 -0.48
CA SER A 2 19.09 -6.81 -1.95
C SER A 2 18.48 -5.46 -2.37
N GLU A 3 19.11 -4.77 -3.32
CA GLU A 3 18.76 -3.39 -3.70
C GLU A 3 17.27 -3.25 -4.10
N GLY A 4 16.74 -4.25 -4.83
CA GLY A 4 15.31 -4.30 -5.19
C GLY A 4 14.35 -4.36 -3.99
N ARG A 5 14.75 -4.95 -2.85
CA ARG A 5 13.92 -4.96 -1.63
C ARG A 5 13.83 -3.57 -1.02
N ASP A 6 14.93 -2.80 -1.08
CA ASP A 6 14.95 -1.43 -0.57
C ASP A 6 14.03 -0.54 -1.42
N ALA A 7 14.00 -0.73 -2.75
CA ALA A 7 13.03 -0.06 -3.62
C ALA A 7 11.57 -0.43 -3.28
N ILE A 8 11.27 -1.71 -3.00
CA ILE A 8 9.93 -2.16 -2.59
C ILE A 8 9.48 -1.57 -1.26
N ILE A 9 10.39 -1.29 -0.32
CA ILE A 9 10.04 -0.65 0.96
C ILE A 9 9.96 0.87 0.83
N ARG A 10 10.93 1.47 0.12
CA ARG A 10 11.05 2.92 -0.04
C ARG A 10 9.91 3.49 -0.87
N GLY A 11 9.53 2.85 -1.97
CA GLY A 11 8.47 3.32 -2.88
C GLY A 11 7.12 3.56 -2.17
N PRO A 12 6.55 2.54 -1.47
CA PRO A 12 5.31 2.70 -0.73
C PRO A 12 5.46 3.67 0.44
N THR A 13 6.62 3.70 1.11
CA THR A 13 6.89 4.67 2.19
C THR A 13 6.79 6.10 1.70
N GLU A 14 7.49 6.45 0.62
CA GLU A 14 7.47 7.81 0.07
C GLU A 14 6.07 8.20 -0.43
N SER A 15 5.37 7.27 -1.07
CA SER A 15 3.98 7.47 -1.51
C SER A 15 3.04 7.70 -0.32
N ALA A 16 3.14 6.86 0.71
CA ALA A 16 2.33 6.95 1.92
C ALA A 16 2.52 8.30 2.63
N ILE A 17 3.78 8.74 2.81
CA ILE A 17 4.12 10.04 3.41
C ILE A 17 3.53 11.19 2.59
N ARG A 18 3.70 11.16 1.26
CA ARG A 18 3.10 12.16 0.34
C ARG A 18 1.58 12.26 0.51
N HIS A 19 0.92 11.16 0.82
CA HIS A 19 -0.53 11.08 1.06
C HIS A 19 -0.94 11.17 2.54
N ARG A 20 -0.04 11.67 3.41
CA ARG A 20 -0.26 11.92 4.84
C ARG A 20 -0.57 10.67 5.67
N PHE A 21 -0.11 9.50 5.23
CA PHE A 21 -0.05 8.32 6.08
C PHE A 21 1.21 8.36 6.95
N ARG A 22 1.12 7.81 8.16
CA ARG A 22 2.23 7.66 9.11
C ARG A 22 2.69 6.20 9.12
N GLY A 23 3.97 5.97 8.85
CA GLY A 23 4.55 4.63 8.81
C GLY A 23 4.77 4.02 10.20
N VAL A 24 4.56 2.71 10.29
CA VAL A 24 4.84 1.85 11.44
C VAL A 24 5.59 0.62 10.91
N ARG A 25 6.80 0.38 11.42
CA ARG A 25 7.66 -0.76 11.05
C ARG A 25 7.87 -0.91 9.52
N GLN A 26 7.87 0.21 8.78
CA GLN A 26 8.14 0.29 7.33
C GLN A 26 7.26 -0.59 6.42
N THR A 27 6.19 -1.20 6.95
CA THR A 27 5.31 -2.12 6.23
C THR A 27 3.84 -1.80 6.44
N ASN A 28 3.52 -0.96 7.42
CA ASN A 28 2.16 -0.54 7.70
C ASN A 28 2.13 0.99 7.72
N TYR A 29 1.14 1.60 7.11
CA TYR A 29 1.00 3.06 7.08
C TYR A 29 -0.44 3.42 7.39
N TYR A 30 -0.64 4.29 8.37
CA TYR A 30 -1.97 4.63 8.88
C TYR A 30 -2.30 6.08 8.63
N ARG A 31 -3.55 6.36 8.30
CA ARG A 31 -4.09 7.70 8.24
C ARG A 31 -5.44 7.72 8.95
N GLU A 32 -5.53 8.51 10.00
CA GLU A 32 -6.73 8.64 10.82
C GLU A 32 -7.64 9.76 10.30
N TRP A 33 -8.94 9.51 10.37
CA TRP A 33 -10.04 10.44 10.19
C TRP A 33 -11.04 10.24 11.35
N PRO A 34 -11.99 11.17 11.58
CA PRO A 34 -12.97 11.01 12.66
C PRO A 34 -13.73 9.67 12.61
N GLU A 35 -14.14 9.24 11.42
CA GLU A 35 -14.99 8.05 11.23
C GLU A 35 -14.23 6.83 10.70
N THR A 36 -12.98 7.00 10.27
CA THR A 36 -12.22 5.93 9.63
C THR A 36 -10.73 5.93 10.00
N VAL A 37 -10.12 4.75 10.00
CA VAL A 37 -8.68 4.59 9.92
C VAL A 37 -8.36 3.91 8.60
N CYS A 38 -7.66 4.62 7.72
CA CYS A 38 -7.14 4.07 6.48
C CYS A 38 -5.78 3.42 6.76
N LEU A 39 -5.58 2.22 6.23
CA LEU A 39 -4.34 1.45 6.36
C LEU A 39 -3.82 1.07 4.97
N LEU A 40 -2.51 1.20 4.79
CA LEU A 40 -1.77 0.55 3.72
C LEU A 40 -0.83 -0.48 4.33
N ASN A 41 -0.83 -1.69 3.78
CA ASN A 41 0.01 -2.77 4.24
C ASN A 41 0.86 -3.32 3.09
N LEU A 42 2.17 -3.27 3.24
CA LEU A 42 3.13 -3.94 2.38
C LEU A 42 3.34 -5.36 2.92
N GLN A 43 2.67 -6.31 2.28
CA GLN A 43 2.65 -7.72 2.66
C GLN A 43 3.67 -8.50 1.83
N LYS A 44 4.55 -9.27 2.49
CA LYS A 44 5.37 -10.27 1.78
C LYS A 44 4.55 -11.55 1.56
N SER A 45 4.64 -12.14 0.37
CA SER A 45 4.09 -13.47 0.08
C SER A 45 4.73 -14.55 0.97
N ALA A 46 3.93 -15.53 1.36
CA ALA A 46 4.41 -16.71 2.09
C ALA A 46 5.09 -17.75 1.17
N TRP A 47 4.83 -17.68 -0.15
CA TRP A 47 5.21 -18.71 -1.12
C TRP A 47 6.31 -18.26 -2.09
N GLY A 48 6.87 -17.07 -1.92
CA GLY A 48 7.86 -16.55 -2.85
C GLY A 48 8.30 -15.12 -2.53
N PRO A 49 9.05 -14.49 -3.44
CA PRO A 49 9.59 -13.15 -3.25
C PRO A 49 8.63 -12.01 -3.65
N GLN A 50 7.42 -12.34 -4.09
CA GLN A 50 6.36 -11.38 -4.37
C GLN A 50 5.96 -10.59 -3.11
N PHE A 51 5.73 -9.29 -3.29
CA PHE A 51 5.06 -8.43 -2.32
C PHE A 51 3.69 -7.99 -2.86
N TYR A 52 2.78 -7.68 -1.94
CA TYR A 52 1.50 -7.08 -2.23
C TYR A 52 1.38 -5.77 -1.47
N LEU A 53 0.76 -4.78 -2.10
CA LEU A 53 0.33 -3.58 -1.41
C LEU A 53 -1.18 -3.63 -1.24
N ASN A 54 -1.62 -3.85 0.00
CA ASN A 54 -3.03 -3.84 0.36
C ASN A 54 -3.41 -2.46 0.88
N ALA A 55 -4.64 -2.06 0.61
CA ALA A 55 -5.30 -0.93 1.22
C ALA A 55 -6.51 -1.43 1.99
N ALA A 56 -6.78 -0.81 3.14
CA ALA A 56 -7.83 -1.24 4.02
C ALA A 56 -8.44 -0.07 4.79
N VAL A 57 -9.70 -0.21 5.17
CA VAL A 57 -10.46 0.79 5.93
C VAL A 57 -11.09 0.15 7.15
N TRP A 58 -10.79 0.73 8.30
CA TRP A 58 -11.47 0.50 9.56
C TRP A 58 -12.47 1.61 9.82
N LEU A 59 -13.70 1.27 10.17
CA LEU A 59 -14.76 2.21 10.49
C LEU A 59 -14.83 2.30 12.01
N THR A 60 -14.57 3.50 12.57
CA THR A 60 -14.41 3.68 14.03
C THR A 60 -15.72 3.49 14.79
N ARG A 61 -16.87 3.50 14.09
CA ARG A 61 -18.18 3.16 14.65
C ARG A 61 -18.30 1.68 15.05
N PHE A 62 -17.51 0.79 14.46
CA PHE A 62 -17.54 -0.65 14.72
C PHE A 62 -16.41 -1.13 15.65
N GLY A 63 -15.54 -0.22 16.11
CA GLY A 63 -14.58 -0.51 17.17
C GLY A 63 -13.52 0.58 17.38
N ILE A 64 -12.77 0.46 18.47
CA ILE A 64 -11.91 1.54 18.99
C ILE A 64 -10.44 1.47 18.53
N GLU A 65 -10.06 0.43 17.77
CA GLU A 65 -8.70 0.24 17.29
C GLU A 65 -8.22 1.41 16.42
N ARG A 66 -7.16 2.10 16.88
CA ARG A 66 -6.47 3.14 16.08
C ARG A 66 -5.43 2.59 15.11
N ARG A 67 -4.98 1.35 15.34
CA ARG A 67 -4.01 0.64 14.50
C ARG A 67 -4.47 -0.80 14.26
N PRO A 68 -5.62 -0.98 13.59
CA PRO A 68 -6.13 -2.32 13.26
C PRO A 68 -5.12 -3.01 12.34
N LYS A 69 -4.97 -4.33 12.49
CA LYS A 69 -4.26 -5.13 11.49
C LYS A 69 -5.09 -5.16 10.22
N GLU A 70 -4.45 -5.31 9.06
CA GLU A 70 -5.12 -5.27 7.77
C GLU A 70 -6.29 -6.25 7.67
N TYR A 71 -6.10 -7.51 8.08
CA TYR A 71 -7.14 -8.54 8.07
C TYR A 71 -8.28 -8.32 9.07
N ASN A 72 -8.17 -7.34 9.98
CA ASN A 72 -9.26 -6.94 10.88
C ASN A 72 -10.08 -5.78 10.31
N CYS A 73 -9.65 -5.14 9.22
CA CYS A 73 -10.38 -4.04 8.61
C CYS A 73 -11.66 -4.51 7.93
N HIS A 74 -12.65 -3.63 7.86
CA HIS A 74 -13.97 -3.94 7.30
C HIS A 74 -13.96 -3.97 5.77
N ILE A 75 -13.09 -3.17 5.15
CA ILE A 75 -12.91 -3.10 3.71
C ILE A 75 -11.43 -3.32 3.44
N ILE A 76 -11.11 -4.26 2.55
CA ILE A 76 -9.75 -4.65 2.20
C ILE A 76 -9.69 -4.89 0.70
N TRP A 77 -8.66 -4.36 0.04
CA TRP A 77 -8.38 -4.65 -1.36
C TRP A 77 -6.89 -4.56 -1.66
N ARG A 78 -6.47 -5.16 -2.78
CA ARG A 78 -5.11 -4.94 -3.30
C ARG A 78 -5.09 -3.69 -4.14
N VAL A 79 -4.09 -2.83 -3.98
CA VAL A 79 -4.02 -1.54 -4.68
C VAL A 79 -4.05 -1.70 -6.20
N ASN A 80 -3.46 -2.78 -6.74
CA ASN A 80 -3.47 -3.06 -8.17
C ASN A 80 -4.84 -3.45 -8.74
N SER A 81 -5.82 -3.84 -7.91
CA SER A 81 -7.17 -4.18 -8.39
C SER A 81 -7.95 -2.98 -8.94
N LEU A 82 -7.48 -1.76 -8.67
CA LEU A 82 -8.07 -0.51 -9.16
C LEU A 82 -7.38 0.02 -10.43
N MET A 83 -6.36 -0.68 -10.94
CA MET A 83 -5.57 -0.26 -12.10
C MET A 83 -6.06 -0.94 -13.37
N VAL A 84 -5.92 -0.27 -14.52
CA VAL A 84 -6.10 -0.92 -15.84
C VAL A 84 -5.03 -2.02 -16.04
N SER A 85 -5.31 -3.00 -16.92
CA SER A 85 -4.54 -4.25 -17.05
C SER A 85 -3.02 -4.04 -17.13
N GLU A 86 -2.54 -3.17 -18.02
CA GLU A 86 -1.10 -2.92 -18.21
C GLU A 86 -0.45 -2.28 -16.99
N GLN A 87 -1.15 -1.35 -16.34
CA GLN A 87 -0.66 -0.68 -15.14
C GLN A 87 -0.63 -1.62 -13.94
N SER A 88 -1.68 -2.43 -13.78
CA SER A 88 -1.74 -3.48 -12.77
C SER A 88 -0.58 -4.45 -12.95
N LYS A 89 -0.35 -4.93 -14.18
CA LYS A 89 0.75 -5.86 -14.50
C LYS A 89 2.11 -5.26 -14.15
N ALA A 90 2.42 -4.06 -14.64
CA ALA A 90 3.69 -3.40 -14.37
C ALA A 90 3.91 -3.14 -12.87
N PHE A 91 2.85 -2.77 -12.13
CA PHE A 91 2.93 -2.59 -10.70
C PHE A 91 3.15 -3.92 -9.95
N THR A 92 2.48 -4.99 -10.34
CA THR A 92 2.68 -6.33 -9.78
C THR A 92 4.10 -6.83 -10.01
N GLU A 93 4.64 -6.67 -11.21
CA GLU A 93 6.03 -7.01 -11.55
C GLU A 93 7.05 -6.19 -10.75
N ALA A 94 6.77 -4.89 -10.54
CA ALA A 94 7.63 -4.03 -9.71
C ALA A 94 7.63 -4.44 -8.22
N LEU A 95 6.65 -5.21 -7.76
CA LEU A 95 6.61 -5.78 -6.41
C LEU A 95 7.14 -7.22 -6.32
N ASP A 96 7.64 -7.78 -7.42
CA ASP A 96 8.22 -9.13 -7.45
C ASP A 96 9.75 -9.07 -7.53
N LEU A 97 10.47 -9.64 -6.56
CA LEU A 97 11.94 -9.64 -6.60
C LEU A 97 12.51 -10.67 -7.59
N ASP A 98 11.74 -11.65 -8.05
CA ASP A 98 12.19 -12.58 -9.10
C ASP A 98 12.11 -11.94 -10.49
N ARG A 99 11.43 -10.81 -10.62
CA ARG A 99 11.36 -10.07 -11.89
C ARG A 99 12.59 -9.17 -12.03
N PRO A 100 13.44 -9.38 -13.05
CA PRO A 100 14.58 -8.51 -13.30
C PRO A 100 14.06 -7.13 -13.75
N LEU A 101 14.29 -6.12 -12.92
CA LEU A 101 13.85 -4.76 -13.18
C LEU A 101 14.85 -3.78 -12.54
N PRO A 102 15.38 -2.79 -13.30
CA PRO A 102 16.26 -1.77 -12.73
C PRO A 102 15.57 -1.03 -11.58
N ASP A 103 16.33 -0.72 -10.53
CA ASP A 103 15.79 -0.17 -9.28
C ASP A 103 15.08 1.16 -9.44
N ASP A 104 15.57 2.04 -10.32
CA ASP A 104 14.93 3.32 -10.62
C ASP A 104 13.58 3.10 -11.32
N ARG A 105 13.50 2.10 -12.20
CA ARG A 105 12.25 1.74 -12.87
C ARG A 105 11.28 1.11 -11.88
N ARG A 106 11.75 0.19 -11.03
CA ARG A 106 10.96 -0.41 -9.94
C ARG A 106 10.38 0.66 -9.02
N SER A 107 11.24 1.56 -8.55
CA SER A 107 10.86 2.67 -7.68
C SER A 107 9.81 3.57 -8.34
N SER A 108 9.97 3.88 -9.63
CA SER A 108 9.04 4.72 -10.38
C SER A 108 7.66 4.08 -10.52
N LEU A 109 7.59 2.81 -10.92
CA LEU A 109 6.34 2.07 -11.07
C LEU A 109 5.57 1.95 -9.74
N ILE A 110 6.28 1.68 -8.64
CA ILE A 110 5.65 1.61 -7.31
C ILE A 110 5.08 2.98 -6.90
N LYS A 111 5.82 4.07 -7.14
CA LYS A 111 5.36 5.44 -6.86
C LYS A 111 4.15 5.83 -7.71
N GLU A 112 4.11 5.41 -8.97
CA GLU A 112 2.96 5.61 -9.86
C GLU A 112 1.71 4.89 -9.34
N GLY A 113 1.85 3.62 -8.92
CA GLY A 113 0.78 2.89 -8.25
C GLY A 113 0.30 3.58 -6.96
N GLY A 114 1.19 4.33 -6.32
CA GLY A 114 0.88 5.23 -5.22
C GLY A 114 -0.25 6.23 -5.47
N ARG A 115 -0.55 6.58 -6.72
CA ARG A 115 -1.67 7.48 -7.05
C ARG A 115 -3.05 6.85 -6.74
N TYR A 116 -3.13 5.52 -6.72
CA TYR A 116 -4.33 4.74 -6.44
C TYR A 116 -4.61 4.57 -4.94
N ILE A 117 -3.69 5.04 -4.09
CA ILE A 117 -3.80 5.01 -2.62
C ILE A 117 -4.64 6.18 -2.08
N ARG A 118 -5.16 7.04 -2.97
CA ARG A 118 -5.96 8.20 -2.58
C ARG A 118 -7.35 7.78 -2.10
N VAL A 119 -7.49 7.53 -0.80
CA VAL A 119 -8.80 7.49 -0.16
C VAL A 119 -9.33 8.93 -0.06
N ARG A 120 -10.25 9.31 -0.95
CA ARG A 120 -11.08 10.50 -0.74
C ARG A 120 -12.29 10.06 0.06
N THR A 121 -12.33 10.40 1.35
CA THR A 121 -13.61 10.51 2.03
C THR A 121 -14.23 11.82 1.53
N SER A 122 -15.33 11.71 0.79
CA SER A 122 -16.12 12.87 0.37
C SER A 122 -16.70 13.50 1.63
N GLY A 123 -16.02 14.51 2.17
CA GLY A 123 -16.56 15.32 3.25
C GLY A 123 -17.46 16.39 2.65
N THR A 124 -18.76 16.13 2.61
CA THR A 124 -19.78 17.17 2.61
C THR A 124 -21.02 16.59 3.30
N LEU A 125 -21.28 17.08 4.51
CA LEU A 125 -22.66 17.22 4.99
C LEU A 125 -23.10 18.62 4.57
#